data_AF-A0A1Z1MPA2-F1
#
_entry.id   AF-A0A1Z1MPA2-F1
#
_cell.length_a   1.000
_cell.length_b   1.000
_cell.length_c   1.000
_cell.angle_alpha   90.00
_cell.angle_beta   90.00
_cell.angle_gamma   90.00
#
_symmetry.space_group_name_H-M   'P 1'
#
loop_
_entity.id
_entity.type
_entity.pdbx_description
1 polymer ?
#
loop_
_entity_poly.entity_id
_entity_poly.type
_entity_poly.pdbx_seq_one_letter_code
_entity_poly.pdbx_strand_id
1 'polypeptide(L)' 'MNNQEMDLNNLQEEIMQLKKQLVILRMKRKTNQKIEAHIIKKTQHKICQLLTLHYS' A
#
# COMPACT_ATOMS: atom_id res chain seq x y z
N MET A 1 25.36 -10.61 -7.04
CA MET A 1 23.94 -10.75 -6.65
C MET A 1 23.17 -9.59 -7.26
N ASN A 2 22.04 -9.90 -7.90
CA ASN A 2 21.42 -9.13 -8.97
C ASN A 2 20.68 -7.90 -8.44
N ASN A 3 21.11 -6.70 -8.82
CA ASN A 3 20.44 -5.45 -8.45
C ASN A 3 18.94 -5.42 -8.82
N GLN A 4 18.51 -6.20 -9.83
CA GLN A 4 17.10 -6.27 -10.25
C GLN A 4 16.21 -7.12 -9.33
N GLU A 5 16.73 -8.18 -8.69
CA GLU A 5 15.95 -8.98 -7.72
C GLU A 5 15.73 -8.22 -6.41
N MET A 6 16.71 -7.42 -6.00
CA MET A 6 16.58 -6.59 -4.79
C MET A 6 15.46 -5.56 -4.94
N ASP A 7 15.27 -5.01 -6.15
CA ASP A 7 14.27 -3.99 -6.44
C ASP A 7 12.83 -4.54 -6.43
N LEU A 8 12.62 -5.73 -7.01
CA LEU A 8 11.33 -6.42 -6.99
C LEU A 8 10.89 -6.82 -5.56
N ASN A 9 11.82 -7.34 -4.76
CA ASN A 9 11.55 -7.69 -3.36
C ASN A 9 11.17 -6.44 -2.54
N ASN A 10 11.85 -5.32 -2.76
CA ASN A 10 11.53 -4.05 -2.10
C ASN A 10 10.14 -3.52 -2.51
N LEU A 11 9.79 -3.64 -3.79
CA LEU A 11 8.49 -3.23 -4.30
C LEU A 11 7.35 -4.08 -3.69
N GLN A 12 7.56 -5.39 -3.61
CA GLN A 12 6.59 -6.30 -2.99
C GLN A 12 6.43 -6.04 -1.49
N GLU A 13 7.53 -5.75 -0.78
CA GLU A 13 7.52 -5.34 0.62
C GLU A 13 6.71 -4.05 0.80
N GLU A 14 6.94 -3.02 -0.03
CA GLU A 14 6.20 -1.75 0.04
C GLU A 14 4.69 -1.95 -0.20
N ILE A 15 4.32 -2.75 -1.22
CA ILE A 15 2.93 -3.12 -1.48
C ILE A 15 2.31 -3.82 -0.26
N MET A 16 3.04 -4.75 0.36
CA MET A 16 2.57 -5.46 1.55
C MET A 16 2.34 -4.50 2.73
N GLN A 17 3.27 -3.57 2.98
CA GLN A 17 3.13 -2.58 4.04
C GLN A 17 1.93 -1.66 3.82
N LEU A 18 1.72 -1.19 2.58
CA LEU A 18 0.56 -0.36 2.25
C LEU A 18 -0.77 -1.11 2.39
N LYS A 19 -0.83 -2.40 2.05
CA LYS A 19 -2.01 -3.24 2.31
C LYS A 19 -2.31 -3.36 3.79
N LYS A 20 -1.29 -3.58 4.64
CA LYS A 20 -1.45 -3.60 6.11
C LYS A 20 -2.00 -2.26 6.61
N GLN A 21 -1.44 -1.13 6.14
CA GLN A 21 -1.93 0.20 6.49
C GLN A 21 -3.40 0.41 6.07
N LEU A 22 -3.77 -0.03 4.87
CA LEU A 22 -5.15 0.08 4.38
C LEU A 22 -6.14 -0.69 5.27
N VAL A 23 -5.76 -1.87 5.77
CA VAL A 23 -6.57 -2.65 6.71
C VAL A 23 -6.77 -1.86 8.02
N ILE A 24 -5.70 -1.30 8.58
CA ILE A 24 -5.79 -0.48 9.80
C ILE A 24 -6.68 0.73 9.58
N LEU A 25 -6.54 1.44 8.45
CA LEU A 25 -7.37 2.61 8.14
C LEU A 25 -8.85 2.24 8.00
N ARG A 26 -9.16 1.09 7.38
CA ARG A 26 -10.53 0.56 7.29
C ARG A 26 -11.10 0.18 8.65
N MET A 27 -10.28 -0.43 9.52
CA MET A 27 -10.69 -0.73 10.90
C MET A 27 -11.00 0.56 11.66
N LYS A 28 -10.11 1.55 11.62
CA LYS A 28 -10.32 2.87 12.25
C LYS A 28 -11.62 3.52 11.77
N ARG A 29 -11.88 3.48 10.46
CA ARG A 29 -13.15 3.95 9.86
C ARG A 29 -14.35 3.24 10.45
N LYS A 30 -14.30 1.90 10.52
CA LYS A 30 -15.40 1.07 11.01
C LYS A 30 -15.65 1.30 12.50
N THR A 31 -14.61 1.57 13.27
CA THR A 31 -14.70 1.93 14.70
C THR A 31 -15.04 3.40 14.94
N ASN A 32 -15.42 4.17 13.92
CA ASN A 32 -15.70 5.60 13.99
C ASN A 32 -14.58 6.45 14.62
N GLN A 33 -13.33 5.97 14.57
CA GLN A 33 -12.19 6.77 14.99
C GLN A 33 -11.99 7.93 14.01
N LYS A 34 -11.51 9.07 14.49
CA LYS A 34 -11.17 10.22 13.64
C LYS A 34 -10.10 9.79 12.62
N ILE A 35 -10.51 9.70 11.37
CA ILE A 35 -9.65 9.47 10.23
C ILE A 35 -10.12 10.30 9.04
N GLU A 36 -9.17 10.73 8.23
CA GLU A 36 -9.48 11.50 7.04
C GLU A 36 -9.72 10.54 5.86
N ALA A 37 -10.90 10.62 5.24
CA ALA A 37 -11.28 9.72 4.15
C ALA A 37 -10.30 9.76 2.96
N HIS A 38 -9.63 10.90 2.75
CA HIS A 38 -8.67 11.06 1.67
C HIS A 38 -7.39 10.23 1.90
N ILE A 39 -7.06 9.88 3.15
CA ILE A 39 -5.90 9.02 3.45
C ILE A 39 -6.14 7.61 2.88
N ILE A 40 -7.35 7.05 3.06
CA ILE A 40 -7.73 5.76 2.48
C ILE A 40 -7.59 5.80 0.95
N LYS A 41 -8.11 6.85 0.31
CA LYS A 41 -8.05 7.00 -1.15
C LYS A 41 -6.59 7.12 -1.65
N LYS A 42 -5.75 7.89 -0.96
CA LYS A 42 -4.32 8.03 -1.29
C LYS A 42 -3.58 6.69 -1.16
N THR A 43 -3.80 5.95 -0.06
CA THR A 43 -3.20 4.63 0.14
C THR A 43 -3.63 3.64 -0.95
N GLN A 44 -4.91 3.62 -1.32
CA GLN A 44 -5.41 2.78 -2.42
C GLN A 44 -4.76 3.15 -3.76
N HIS A 45 -4.67 4.43 -4.07
CA HIS A 45 -4.07 4.89 -5.32
C HIS A 45 -2.59 4.51 -5.40
N LYS A 46 -1.84 4.68 -4.32
CA LYS A 46 -0.43 4.27 -4.25
C LYS A 46 -0.25 2.77 -4.44
N ILE A 47 -1.11 1.94 -3.84
CA ILE A 47 -1.08 0.48 -4.09
C ILE A 47 -1.30 0.17 -5.57
N CYS A 48 -2.27 0.81 -6.23
CA CYS A 48 -2.51 0.60 -7.66
C CYS A 48 -1.28 0.99 -8.50
N GLN A 49 -0.66 2.14 -8.22
CA GLN A 49 0.56 2.58 -8.93
C GLN A 49 1.69 1.56 -8.80
N LEU A 50 1.96 1.08 -7.58
CA LEU A 50 3.03 0.11 -7.35
C LEU A 50 2.73 -1.25 -8.00
N LEU A 51 1.46 -1.70 -7.97
CA LEU A 51 1.07 -2.92 -8.67
C LEU A 51 1.23 -2.77 -10.18
N THR A 52 0.87 -1.63 -10.76
CA THR A 52 1.11 -1.36 -12.18
C THR A 52 2.60 -1.48 -12.50
N LEU A 53 3.47 -0.84 -11.72
CA LEU A 53 4.92 -0.93 -11.89
C LEU A 53 5.47 -2.36 -11.71
N HIS A 54 4.87 -3.17 -10.84
CA HIS A 54 5.28 -4.55 -10.61
C HIS A 54 4.90 -5.49 -11.77
N TYR A 55 3.77 -5.23 -12.44
CA TYR A 55 3.25 -6.09 -13.53
C TYR A 55 3.56 -5.57 -14.95
N SER A 56 4.13 -4.37 -15.08
CA SER A 56 4.54 -3.77 -16.37
C SER A 56 5.94 -4.21 -16.75
#